data_AF-A0A954H8K7-F1
#
_entry.id   AF-A0A954H8K7-F1
#
_cell.length_a   1.000
_cell.length_b   1.000
_cell.length_c   1.000
_cell.angle_alpha   90.00
_cell.angle_beta   90.00
_cell.angle_gamma   90.00
#
_symmetry.space_group_name_H-M   'P 1'
#
loop_
_entity.id
_entity.type
_entity.pdbx_description
1 polymer ?
#
loop_
_entity_poly.entity_id
_entity_poly.type
_entity_poly.pdbx_seq_one_letter_code
_entity_poly.pdbx_strand_id
1 'polypeptide(L)' 'MNSTVKKMVYGSLAVAIVVGIVSILDLVMKIPFGGQITLDIIFLVCCAIMGYMGFSIKREQS' A
#
# COMPACT_ATOMS: atom_id res chain seq x y z
N MET A 1 17.79 4.78 13.23
CA MET A 1 17.34 5.21 11.88
C MET A 1 17.26 6.73 11.85
N ASN A 2 17.87 7.40 10.87
CA ASN A 2 17.80 8.86 10.76
C ASN A 2 16.32 9.32 10.70
N SER A 3 15.99 10.44 11.33
CA SER A 3 14.60 10.93 11.45
C SER A 3 13.93 11.14 10.08
N THR A 4 14.71 11.48 9.07
CA THR A 4 14.28 11.55 7.66
C THR A 4 13.78 10.21 7.12
N VAL A 5 14.49 9.12 7.40
CA VAL A 5 14.13 7.77 6.92
C VAL A 5 12.85 7.28 7.62
N LYS A 6 12.66 7.60 8.91
CA LYS A 6 11.40 7.28 9.62
C LYS A 6 10.20 7.96 8.98
N LYS A 7 10.33 9.25 8.61
CA LYS A 7 9.26 10.01 7.94
C LYS A 7 8.96 9.46 6.55
N MET A 8 9.99 9.08 5.79
CA MET A 8 9.82 8.46 4.47
C MET A 8 9.06 7.13 4.55
N VAL A 9 9.42 6.25 5.48
CA VAL A 9 8.75 4.94 5.64
C VAL A 9 7.30 5.10 6.09
N TYR A 10 7.01 6.01 7.03
CA TYR A 10 5.63 6.29 7.42
C TYR A 10 4.82 6.94 6.27
N GLY A 11 5.46 7.79 5.47
CA GLY A 11 4.86 8.39 4.29
C GLY A 11 4.51 7.37 3.22
N SER A 12 5.43 6.46 2.89
CA SER A 12 5.17 5.39 1.92
C SER A 12 4.10 4.40 2.41
N LEU A 13 4.07 4.10 3.71
CA LEU A 13 3.01 3.28 4.31
C LEU A 13 1.63 3.94 4.18
N ALA A 14 1.54 5.25 4.43
CA ALA A 14 0.29 5.99 4.27
C ALA A 14 -0.22 5.97 2.83
N VAL A 15 0.67 6.17 1.85
CA VAL A 15 0.32 6.10 0.42
C VAL A 15 -0.11 4.69 0.02
N ALA A 16 0.58 3.65 0.52
CA ALA A 16 0.22 2.26 0.23
C ALA A 16 -1.21 1.92 0.68
N ILE A 17 -1.63 2.39 1.87
CA ILE A 17 -3.00 2.18 2.38
C ILE A 17 -4.03 2.85 1.46
N VAL A 18 -3.77 4.08 1.02
CA VAL A 18 -4.67 4.80 0.10
C VAL A 18 -4.80 4.04 -1.22
N VAL A 19 -3.68 3.59 -1.80
CA VAL A 19 -3.66 2.79 -3.04
C VAL A 19 -4.42 1.48 -2.86
N GLY A 20 -4.27 0.79 -1.73
CA GLY A 20 -5.01 -0.43 -1.43
C GLY A 20 -6.53 -0.21 -1.40
N ILE A 21 -6.99 0.88 -0.77
CA ILE A 21 -8.42 1.23 -0.73
C ILE A 21 -8.93 1.54 -2.14
N VAL A 22 -8.17 2.32 -2.93
CA VAL A 22 -8.54 2.65 -4.32
C VAL A 22 -8.60 1.39 -5.18
N SER A 23 -7.69 0.44 -4.99
CA SER A 23 -7.66 -0.83 -5.75
C SER A 23 -8.83 -1.75 -5.40
N ILE A 24 -9.23 -1.80 -4.13
CA ILE A 24 -10.44 -2.53 -3.70
C ILE A 24 -11.69 -1.86 -4.28
N LEU A 25 -11.74 -0.53 -4.25
CA LEU A 25 -12.87 0.22 -4.79
C LEU A 25 -13.01 0.01 -6.29
N ASP A 26 -11.90 -0.04 -7.03
CA ASP A 26 -11.93 -0.27 -8.48
C ASP A 26 -12.33 -1.71 -8.83
N LEU A 27 -11.91 -2.70 -8.03
CA LEU A 27 -12.33 -4.09 -8.19
C LEU A 27 -13.86 -4.25 -8.04
N VAL A 28 -14.50 -3.43 -7.20
CA VAL A 28 -15.97 -3.45 -6.98
C VAL A 28 -16.72 -2.57 -7.98
N MET A 29 -16.24 -1.35 -8.27
CA MET A 29 -16.97 -0.36 -9.07
C MET A 29 -16.54 -0.28 -10.54
N LYS A 30 -15.42 -0.91 -10.94
CA LYS A 30 -14.85 -0.90 -12.31
C LYS A 30 -14.55 0.49 -12.90
N ILE A 31 -14.46 1.51 -12.05
CA ILE A 31 -14.19 2.91 -12.40
C ILE A 31 -13.13 3.38 -11.41
N PRO A 32 -11.89 3.77 -11.79
CA PRO A 32 -11.41 4.31 -13.08
C PRO A 32 -10.51 3.40 -13.96
N PHE A 33 -10.09 2.18 -13.58
CA PHE A 33 -9.16 1.37 -14.40
C PHE A 33 -9.85 0.38 -15.36
N GLY A 34 -11.15 0.58 -15.63
CA GLY A 34 -11.84 0.01 -16.79
C GLY A 34 -11.95 -1.52 -16.81
N GLY A 35 -11.84 -2.18 -15.64
CA GLY A 35 -11.93 -3.63 -15.53
C GLY A 35 -10.65 -4.39 -15.88
N GLN A 36 -9.48 -3.74 -15.92
CA GLN A 36 -8.19 -4.44 -15.91
C GLN A 36 -7.90 -5.03 -14.53
N ILE A 37 -8.58 -6.14 -14.21
CA ILE A 37 -8.45 -6.86 -12.93
C ILE A 37 -6.99 -7.21 -12.59
N THR A 38 -6.13 -7.41 -13.61
CA THR A 38 -4.70 -7.63 -13.43
C THR A 38 -4.01 -6.50 -12.66
N LEU A 39 -4.34 -5.23 -12.95
CA LEU A 39 -3.73 -4.08 -12.28
C LEU A 39 -4.21 -3.98 -10.82
N ASP A 40 -5.51 -4.21 -10.58
CA ASP A 40 -6.08 -4.19 -9.23
C ASP A 40 -5.43 -5.23 -8.32
N ILE A 41 -5.26 -6.47 -8.83
CA ILE A 41 -4.62 -7.55 -8.07
C ILE A 41 -3.17 -7.21 -7.77
N ILE A 42 -2.42 -6.68 -8.75
CA ILE A 42 -1.02 -6.30 -8.54
C ILE A 42 -0.91 -5.18 -7.49
N PHE A 43 -1.75 -4.16 -7.55
CA PHE A 43 -1.74 -3.10 -6.56
C PHE A 43 -2.15 -3.58 -5.17
N LEU A 44 -3.12 -4.49 -5.07
CA LEU A 44 -3.54 -5.08 -3.81
C LEU A 44 -2.42 -5.93 -3.19
N VAL A 45 -1.72 -6.72 -4.01
CA VAL A 45 -0.53 -7.48 -3.58
C VAL A 45 0.60 -6.55 -3.13
N CYS A 46 0.89 -5.48 -3.89
CA CYS A 46 1.86 -4.46 -3.51
C CYS A 46 1.49 -3.78 -2.18
N CYS A 47 0.22 -3.46 -1.96
CA CYS A 47 -0.28 -2.92 -0.70
C CYS A 47 -0.07 -3.91 0.46
N ALA A 48 -0.35 -5.20 0.26
CA ALA A 48 -0.13 -6.23 1.27
C ALA A 48 1.36 -6.38 1.65
N ILE A 49 2.25 -6.39 0.64
CA ILE A 49 3.70 -6.46 0.85
C ILE A 49 4.20 -5.22 1.60
N MET A 50 3.76 -4.02 1.20
CA MET A 50 4.11 -2.77 1.88
C MET A 50 3.61 -2.73 3.32
N GLY A 51 2.39 -3.20 3.57
CA GLY A 51 1.83 -3.32 4.91
C GLY A 51 2.65 -4.28 5.79
N TYR A 52 3.01 -5.45 5.26
CA TYR A 52 3.87 -6.40 5.96
C TYR A 52 5.26 -5.82 6.26
N MET A 53 5.89 -5.19 5.27
CA MET A 53 7.21 -4.58 5.43
C MET A 53 7.19 -3.44 6.45
N GLY A 54 6.15 -2.61 6.43
CA GLY A 54 5.95 -1.57 7.44
C GLY A 54 5.69 -2.11 8.84
N PHE A 55 4.96 -3.22 8.96
CA PHE A 55 4.76 -3.91 10.23
C PHE A 55 6.06 -4.50 10.78
N SER A 56 6.87 -5.13 9.92
CA SER A 56 8.20 -5.65 10.30
C SER A 56 9.11 -4.53 10.78
N ILE A 57 9.15 -3.38 10.09
CA ILE A 57 9.89 -2.20 10.55
C ILE A 57 9.35 -1.69 11.89
N LYS A 58 8.03 -1.63 12.07
CA LYS A 58 7.43 -1.19 13.35
C LYS A 58 7.82 -2.13 14.50
N ARG A 59 7.89 -3.45 14.25
CA ARG A 59 8.32 -4.44 15.25
C ARG A 59 9.81 -4.36 15.57
N GLU A 60 10.65 -4.13 14.57
CA GLU A 60 12.11 -3.93 14.74
C GLU A 60 12.45 -2.64 15.50
N GLN A 61 11.53 -1.66 15.52
CA GLN A 61 11.73 -0.38 16.20
C GLN A 61 11.19 -0.34 17.64
N SER A 62 10.59 -1.43 18.13
CA SER A 62 10.05 -1.56 19.49
C SER A 62 10.91 -2.45 20.36
#